data_AF-A0A238UF86-F1
#
_entry.id   AF-A0A238UF86-F1
#
_cell.length_a   1.000
_cell.length_b   1.000
_cell.length_c   1.000
_cell.angle_alpha   90.00
_cell.angle_beta   90.00
_cell.angle_gamma   90.00
#
_symmetry.space_group_name_H-M   'P 1'
#
loop_
_entity.id
_entity.type
_entity.pdbx_description
1 polymer ?
#
loop_
_entity_poly.entity_id
_entity_poly.type
_entity_poly.pdbx_seq_one_letter_code
_entity_poly.pdbx_strand_id
1 'polypeptide(L)'
;MNKLISVALSQYGVKEVKGAKDHPQILNYFKTMGFDITNYNDETAWCSAFANWVAKEAGYEKSNKLNARSWLSVGTSTSTPKQGDVVVLWRENPTSWKGHVGFLIKQSKRYVYLLGGNQGNSVSIKAYPKNRILDYRVLQKTA
;
A
#
# COMPACT_ATOMS: atom_id res chain seq x y z
N MET A 1 -1.88 -16.33 11.20
CA MET A 1 -1.51 -14.94 10.85
C MET A 1 -2.18 -14.56 9.54
N ASN A 2 -2.75 -13.36 9.40
CA ASN A 2 -3.36 -12.90 8.14
C ASN A 2 -2.29 -12.95 7.01
N LYS A 3 -2.59 -13.63 5.89
CA LYS A 3 -1.63 -13.84 4.79
C LYS A 3 -1.14 -12.53 4.17
N LEU A 4 -2.00 -11.51 4.05
CA LEU A 4 -1.60 -10.18 3.56
C LEU A 4 -0.51 -9.57 4.45
N ILE A 5 -0.68 -9.67 5.77
CA ILE A 5 0.31 -9.17 6.73
C ILE A 5 1.60 -9.99 6.67
N SER A 6 1.52 -11.32 6.61
CA SER A 6 2.72 -12.16 6.50
C SER A 6 3.56 -11.80 5.27
N VAL A 7 2.90 -11.65 4.11
CA VAL A 7 3.55 -11.26 2.85
C VAL A 7 4.13 -9.85 2.96
N ALA A 8 3.37 -8.89 3.45
CA ALA A 8 3.84 -7.52 3.60
C ALA A 8 5.03 -7.42 4.58
N LEU A 9 5.02 -8.17 5.68
CA LEU A 9 6.10 -8.19 6.67
C LEU A 9 7.36 -8.85 6.14
N SER A 10 7.26 -9.80 5.19
CA SER A 10 8.44 -10.37 4.51
C SER A 10 9.29 -9.31 3.79
N GLN A 11 8.70 -8.15 3.52
CA GLN A 11 9.33 -7.02 2.83
C GLN A 11 9.72 -5.89 3.79
N TYR A 12 9.52 -6.06 5.10
CA TYR A 12 9.79 -5.01 6.07
C TYR A 12 11.27 -4.58 6.01
N GLY A 13 11.51 -3.27 5.94
CA GLY A 13 12.85 -2.70 5.85
C GLY A 13 13.42 -2.56 4.43
N VAL A 14 12.75 -3.08 3.40
CA VAL A 14 13.10 -2.77 1.99
C VAL A 14 13.06 -1.25 1.83
N LYS A 15 14.15 -0.66 1.36
CA LYS A 15 14.33 0.79 1.25
C LYS A 15 14.98 1.16 -0.07
N GLU A 16 14.71 2.36 -0.56
CA GLU A 16 15.42 2.91 -1.71
C GLU A 16 16.93 3.01 -1.41
N VAL A 17 17.74 2.78 -2.43
CA VAL A 17 19.18 2.96 -2.38
C VAL A 17 19.49 4.31 -3.00
N LYS A 18 20.35 5.11 -2.37
CA LYS A 18 20.80 6.38 -2.94
C LYS A 18 21.79 6.12 -4.08
N GLY A 19 21.60 6.81 -5.22
CA GLY A 19 22.51 6.76 -6.36
C GLY A 19 21.82 6.27 -7.64
N ALA A 20 22.60 5.99 -8.69
CA ALA A 20 22.10 5.63 -10.02
C ALA A 20 21.51 4.20 -10.14
N LYS A 21 21.26 3.52 -9.02
CA LYS A 21 20.74 2.14 -8.99
C LYS A 21 19.50 2.07 -8.13
N ASP A 22 18.38 1.71 -8.75
CA ASP A 22 17.14 1.40 -8.04
C ASP A 22 17.27 0.11 -7.24
N HIS A 23 16.55 0.02 -6.11
CA HIS A 23 16.51 -1.21 -5.33
C HIS A 23 15.78 -2.31 -6.13
N PRO A 24 16.39 -3.47 -6.43
CA PRO A 24 15.81 -4.49 -7.31
C PRO A 24 14.41 -4.94 -6.90
N GLN A 25 14.16 -5.03 -5.58
CA GLN A 25 12.84 -5.41 -5.07
C GLN A 25 11.76 -4.34 -5.30
N ILE A 26 12.11 -3.05 -5.27
CA ILE A 26 11.15 -1.97 -5.55
C ILE A 26 10.77 -2.03 -7.03
N LEU A 27 11.75 -2.21 -7.93
CA LEU A 27 11.50 -2.45 -9.35
C LEU A 27 10.60 -3.67 -9.58
N ASN A 28 10.80 -4.74 -8.80
CA ASN A 28 9.99 -5.95 -8.89
C ASN A 28 8.51 -5.70 -8.55
N TYR A 29 8.21 -4.78 -7.61
CA TYR A 29 6.82 -4.40 -7.32
C TYR A 29 6.14 -3.81 -8.56
N PHE A 30 6.83 -2.95 -9.32
CA PHE A 30 6.30 -2.37 -10.56
C PHE A 30 6.21 -3.40 -11.69
N LYS A 31 7.26 -4.21 -11.89
CA LYS A 31 7.28 -5.27 -12.92
C LYS A 31 6.13 -6.26 -12.76
N THR A 32 5.78 -6.59 -11.51
CA THR A 32 4.67 -7.50 -11.19
C THR A 32 3.31 -7.00 -11.66
N MET A 33 3.18 -5.68 -11.86
CA MET A 33 2.00 -5.02 -12.39
C MET A 33 2.04 -4.82 -13.92
N GLY A 34 3.12 -5.20 -14.60
CA GLY A 34 3.29 -5.00 -16.03
C GLY A 34 3.63 -3.55 -16.42
N PHE A 35 4.05 -2.71 -15.47
CA PHE A 35 4.51 -1.36 -15.77
C PHE A 35 5.95 -1.38 -16.26
N ASP A 36 6.21 -0.64 -17.35
CA ASP A 36 7.56 -0.36 -17.81
C ASP A 36 8.22 0.65 -16.86
N ILE A 37 9.25 0.19 -16.14
CA ILE A 37 9.97 0.95 -15.12
C ILE A 37 10.79 2.12 -15.69
N THR A 38 11.00 2.17 -17.02
CA THR A 38 11.83 3.21 -17.67
C THR A 38 11.25 4.62 -17.60
N ASN A 39 9.95 4.76 -17.26
CA ASN A 39 9.26 6.05 -17.19
C ASN A 39 8.92 6.52 -15.77
N TYR A 40 9.39 5.83 -14.73
CA TYR A 40 9.03 6.14 -13.35
C TYR A 40 10.27 6.53 -12.54
N ASN A 41 10.31 7.78 -12.09
CA ASN A 41 11.34 8.27 -11.18
C ASN A 41 11.07 7.84 -9.73
N ASP A 42 12.08 7.97 -8.89
CA ASP A 42 12.06 7.80 -7.43
C ASP A 42 10.97 8.61 -6.70
N GLU A 43 10.47 9.69 -7.31
CA GLU A 43 9.29 10.44 -6.82
C GLU A 43 7.95 9.73 -7.06
N THR A 44 7.92 8.67 -7.86
CA THR A 44 6.70 7.90 -8.14
C THR A 44 6.27 7.15 -6.89
N ALA A 45 5.13 7.55 -6.31
CA ALA A 45 4.57 6.98 -5.09
C ALA A 45 4.28 5.46 -5.20
N TRP A 46 5.26 4.61 -4.89
CA TRP A 46 5.17 3.15 -4.97
C TRP A 46 4.39 2.45 -3.84
N CYS A 47 3.67 3.21 -3.01
CA CYS A 47 2.77 2.64 -1.99
C CYS A 47 1.74 1.68 -2.59
N SER A 48 1.14 2.04 -3.73
CA SER A 48 0.17 1.19 -4.43
C SER A 48 0.84 0.03 -5.16
N ALA A 49 2.06 0.23 -5.70
CA ALA A 49 2.82 -0.85 -6.33
C ALA A 49 3.11 -1.96 -5.32
N PHE A 50 3.59 -1.58 -4.13
CA PHE A 50 3.77 -2.49 -3.01
C PHE A 50 2.47 -3.18 -2.60
N ALA A 51 1.37 -2.44 -2.42
CA ALA A 51 0.10 -3.02 -2.02
C ALA A 51 -0.44 -4.02 -3.06
N ASN A 52 -0.27 -3.74 -4.35
CA ASN A 52 -0.68 -4.63 -5.43
C ASN A 52 0.19 -5.90 -5.46
N TRP A 53 1.50 -5.75 -5.25
CA TRP A 53 2.41 -6.89 -5.11
C TRP A 53 2.00 -7.79 -3.93
N VAL A 54 1.79 -7.21 -2.75
CA VAL A 54 1.36 -7.95 -1.55
C VAL A 54 0.04 -8.69 -1.80
N ALA A 55 -0.95 -8.01 -2.38
CA ALA A 55 -2.24 -8.63 -2.68
C ALA A 55 -2.09 -9.79 -3.68
N LYS A 56 -1.26 -9.63 -4.73
CA LYS A 56 -0.95 -10.71 -5.69
C LYS A 56 -0.38 -11.93 -5.00
N GLU A 57 0.71 -11.77 -4.25
CA GLU A 57 1.43 -12.85 -3.60
C GLU A 57 0.57 -13.53 -2.52
N ALA A 58 -0.33 -12.76 -1.90
CA ALA A 58 -1.30 -13.29 -0.95
C ALA A 58 -2.47 -14.04 -1.62
N GLY A 59 -2.70 -13.89 -2.92
CA GLY A 59 -3.83 -14.48 -3.65
C GLY A 59 -5.14 -13.71 -3.45
N TYR A 60 -5.06 -12.38 -3.44
CA TYR A 60 -6.19 -11.47 -3.30
C TYR A 60 -6.32 -10.57 -4.52
N GLU A 61 -7.51 -10.00 -4.68
CA GLU A 61 -7.78 -8.99 -5.69
C GLU A 61 -6.88 -7.76 -5.55
N LYS A 62 -6.73 -7.02 -6.65
CA LYS A 62 -5.76 -5.94 -6.82
C LYS A 62 -6.44 -4.71 -7.41
N SER A 63 -5.90 -3.52 -7.14
CA SER A 63 -6.34 -2.31 -7.85
C SER A 63 -5.80 -2.23 -9.29
N ASN A 64 -4.67 -2.90 -9.56
CA ASN A 64 -3.90 -2.84 -10.80
C ASN A 64 -3.51 -1.42 -11.24
N LYS A 65 -3.52 -0.45 -10.31
CA LYS A 65 -3.18 0.96 -10.59
C LYS A 65 -2.16 1.49 -9.57
N LEU A 66 -1.32 2.43 -10.01
CA LEU A 66 -0.28 3.04 -9.14
C LEU A 66 -0.81 4.12 -8.20
N ASN A 67 -1.98 4.70 -8.47
CA ASN A 67 -2.56 5.69 -7.57
C ASN A 67 -3.23 5.01 -6.37
N ALA A 68 -2.98 5.53 -5.16
CA ALA A 68 -3.50 4.96 -3.92
C ALA A 68 -5.04 4.95 -3.85
N ARG A 69 -5.71 5.96 -4.42
CA ARG A 69 -7.18 6.07 -4.38
C ARG A 69 -7.90 5.04 -5.23
N SER A 70 -7.22 4.38 -6.16
CA SER A 70 -7.78 3.24 -6.91
C SER A 70 -8.28 2.11 -6.01
N TRP A 71 -7.74 1.98 -4.80
CA TRP A 71 -8.16 0.98 -3.83
C TRP A 71 -9.56 1.21 -3.27
N LEU A 72 -10.12 2.42 -3.40
CA LEU A 72 -11.51 2.72 -3.00
C LEU A 72 -12.54 1.88 -3.77
N SER A 73 -12.20 1.36 -4.95
CA SER A 73 -13.07 0.52 -5.77
C SER A 73 -12.73 -0.97 -5.70
N VAL A 74 -11.86 -1.41 -4.77
CA VAL A 74 -11.41 -2.81 -4.64
C VAL A 74 -12.00 -3.40 -3.36
N GLY A 75 -12.48 -4.65 -3.42
CA GLY A 75 -13.10 -5.32 -2.30
C GLY A 75 -14.32 -4.62 -1.74
N THR A 76 -14.57 -4.77 -0.45
CA THR A 76 -15.78 -4.26 0.22
C THR A 76 -15.42 -3.24 1.30
N SER A 77 -16.14 -2.11 1.35
CA SER A 77 -15.99 -1.12 2.42
C SER A 77 -16.39 -1.72 3.77
N THR A 78 -15.72 -1.32 4.84
CA THR A 78 -16.07 -1.74 6.21
C THR A 78 -15.90 -0.60 7.22
N SER A 79 -16.82 -0.54 8.19
CA SER A 79 -16.70 0.30 9.39
C SER A 79 -16.03 -0.42 10.56
N THR A 80 -15.77 -1.73 10.44
CA THR A 80 -15.19 -2.59 11.48
C THR A 80 -13.90 -3.26 10.99
N PRO A 81 -12.85 -2.46 10.69
CA PRO A 81 -11.67 -2.97 10.04
C PRO A 81 -10.85 -3.88 10.96
N LYS A 82 -10.26 -4.91 10.35
CA LYS A 82 -9.41 -5.91 10.99
C LYS A 82 -7.97 -5.79 10.49
N GLN A 83 -7.05 -6.40 11.25
CA GLN A 83 -5.65 -6.45 10.85
C GLN A 83 -5.50 -7.11 9.47
N GLY A 84 -4.83 -6.42 8.56
CA GLY A 84 -4.63 -6.79 7.16
C GLY A 84 -5.61 -6.17 6.17
N ASP A 85 -6.68 -5.52 6.63
CA ASP A 85 -7.54 -4.74 5.73
C ASP A 85 -6.75 -3.58 5.12
N VAL A 86 -7.09 -3.23 3.88
CA VAL A 86 -6.48 -2.11 3.19
C VAL A 86 -7.06 -0.81 3.74
N VAL A 87 -6.19 0.15 4.03
CA VAL A 87 -6.58 1.50 4.47
C VAL A 87 -6.19 2.48 3.39
N VAL A 88 -7.15 3.24 2.89
CA VAL A 88 -6.94 4.28 1.90
C VAL A 88 -6.98 5.63 2.60
N LEU A 89 -5.93 6.42 2.43
CA LEU A 89 -5.79 7.76 3.02
C LEU A 89 -5.79 8.82 1.92
N TRP A 90 -6.31 10.01 2.22
CA TRP A 90 -6.00 11.21 1.44
C TRP A 90 -4.62 11.76 1.80
N ARG A 91 -4.01 12.50 0.87
CA ARG A 91 -2.74 13.21 1.07
C ARG A 91 -2.87 14.64 0.53
N GLU A 92 -2.26 15.59 1.24
CA GLU A 92 -2.37 17.05 1.00
C GLU A 92 -3.79 17.60 1.18
N ASN A 93 -4.75 17.17 0.38
CA ASN A 93 -6.14 17.63 0.45
C ASN A 93 -7.12 16.43 0.32
N PRO A 94 -8.20 16.36 1.14
CA PRO A 94 -9.25 15.36 1.01
C PRO A 94 -9.85 15.21 -0.39
N THR A 95 -9.99 16.30 -1.15
CA THR A 95 -10.60 16.31 -2.49
C THR A 95 -9.60 16.11 -3.64
N SER A 96 -8.29 16.16 -3.37
CA SER A 96 -7.24 15.90 -4.38
C SER A 96 -7.25 14.45 -4.83
N TRP A 97 -6.65 14.11 -5.97
CA TRP A 97 -6.43 12.71 -6.36
C TRP A 97 -5.33 12.01 -5.52
N LYS A 98 -4.49 12.80 -4.83
CA LYS A 98 -3.35 12.29 -4.05
C LYS A 98 -3.83 11.49 -2.83
N GLY A 99 -3.10 10.42 -2.52
CA GLY A 99 -3.44 9.53 -1.42
C GLY A 99 -2.26 8.68 -0.95
N HIS A 100 -2.54 7.82 0.03
CA HIS A 100 -1.64 6.78 0.51
C HIS A 100 -2.44 5.49 0.76
N VAL A 101 -1.79 4.35 0.62
CA VAL A 101 -2.42 3.04 0.87
C VAL A 101 -1.46 2.15 1.65
N GLY A 102 -2.02 1.35 2.57
CA GLY A 102 -1.27 0.36 3.33
C GLY A 102 -2.21 -0.62 4.04
N PHE A 103 -1.64 -1.64 4.66
CA PHE A 103 -2.38 -2.68 5.38
C PHE A 103 -2.48 -2.33 6.86
N LEU A 104 -3.67 -2.43 7.43
CA LEU A 104 -3.92 -2.12 8.83
C LEU A 104 -3.16 -3.10 9.74
N ILE A 105 -2.31 -2.58 10.62
CA ILE A 105 -1.69 -3.36 11.70
C ILE A 105 -2.51 -3.24 12.98
N LYS A 106 -2.80 -2.00 13.39
CA LYS A 106 -3.62 -1.70 14.57
C LYS A 106 -4.17 -0.29 14.48
N GLN A 107 -5.08 0.02 15.39
CA GLN A 107 -5.62 1.37 15.55
C GLN A 107 -5.66 1.78 17.03
N SER A 108 -5.59 3.08 17.26
CA SER A 108 -5.78 3.74 18.56
C SER A 108 -6.94 4.74 18.46
N LYS A 109 -7.16 5.53 19.51
CA LYS A 109 -8.18 6.59 19.51
C LYS A 109 -7.96 7.61 18.38
N ARG A 110 -6.71 7.99 18.09
CA ARG A 110 -6.36 9.08 17.15
C ARG A 110 -5.67 8.61 15.87
N TYR A 111 -5.03 7.44 15.89
CA TYR A 111 -4.17 6.97 14.80
C TYR A 111 -4.52 5.58 14.29
N VAL A 112 -4.24 5.33 13.03
CA VAL A 112 -4.10 4.00 12.43
C VAL A 112 -2.62 3.73 12.14
N TYR A 113 -2.20 2.50 12.34
CA TYR A 113 -0.82 2.06 12.09
C TYR A 113 -0.85 1.17 10.86
N LEU A 114 -0.16 1.59 9.80
CA LEU A 114 -0.20 0.94 8.50
C LEU A 114 1.17 0.36 8.15
N LEU A 115 1.18 -0.90 7.75
CA LEU A 115 2.29 -1.52 7.05
C LEU A 115 2.15 -1.21 5.56
N GLY A 116 3.09 -0.46 5.01
CA GLY A 116 3.00 0.05 3.65
C GLY A 116 4.35 0.37 3.04
N GLY A 117 4.38 0.44 1.72
CA GLY A 117 5.52 0.89 0.93
C GLY A 117 5.58 2.41 0.80
N ASN A 118 6.75 2.91 0.40
CA ASN A 118 7.09 4.32 0.26
C ASN A 118 6.78 5.17 1.51
N GLN A 119 6.95 4.60 2.70
CA GLN A 119 6.71 5.28 3.96
C GLN A 119 8.01 5.91 4.47
N GLY A 120 8.43 7.00 3.82
CA GLY A 120 9.79 7.52 3.97
C GLY A 120 10.77 6.61 3.24
N ASN A 121 10.50 6.38 1.95
CA ASN A 121 11.34 5.64 1.00
C ASN A 121 11.65 4.21 1.46
N SER A 122 10.73 3.60 2.22
CA SER A 122 10.87 2.25 2.75
C SER A 122 9.53 1.56 2.98
N VAL A 123 9.56 0.23 3.06
CA VAL A 123 8.50 -0.60 3.61
C VAL A 123 8.64 -0.58 5.12
N SER A 124 7.67 -0.01 5.82
CA SER A 124 7.71 0.15 7.27
C SER A 124 6.31 0.15 7.88
N ILE A 125 6.21 0.28 9.20
CA ILE A 125 4.94 0.55 9.89
C ILE A 125 4.95 2.01 10.32
N LYS A 126 3.95 2.80 9.89
CA LYS A 126 3.80 4.21 10.27
C LYS A 126 2.42 4.53 10.80
N ALA A 127 2.36 5.48 11.72
CA ALA A 127 1.13 6.01 12.27
C ALA A 127 0.60 7.14 11.38
N TYR A 128 -0.70 7.10 11.09
CA TYR A 128 -1.42 8.13 10.35
C TYR A 128 -2.65 8.60 11.14
N PRO A 129 -2.96 9.91 11.17
CA PRO A 129 -4.18 10.41 11.78
C PRO A 129 -5.44 9.78 11.17
N LYS A 130 -6.41 9.42 12.00
CA LYS A 130 -7.68 8.82 11.53
C LYS A 130 -8.50 9.73 10.62
N ASN A 131 -8.40 11.05 10.79
CA ASN A 131 -9.07 12.01 9.91
C ASN A 131 -8.54 12.00 8.46
N ARG A 132 -7.42 11.30 8.20
CA ARG A 132 -6.89 11.09 6.84
C ARG A 132 -7.55 9.96 6.10
N ILE A 133 -8.34 9.13 6.77
CA ILE A 133 -8.91 7.92 6.19
C ILE A 133 -10.05 8.30 5.26
N LEU A 134 -9.98 7.76 4.04
CA LEU A 134 -11.07 7.80 3.07
C LEU A 134 -11.95 6.57 3.22
N ASP A 135 -11.35 5.38 3.34
CA ASP A 135 -12.09 4.13 3.53
C ASP A 135 -11.19 3.00 4.06
N TYR A 136 -11.82 1.96 4.62
CA TYR A 136 -11.22 0.66 4.89
C TYR A 136 -11.79 -0.38 3.95
N ARG A 137 -10.95 -1.20 3.33
CA ARG A 137 -11.33 -2.15 2.30
C ARG A 137 -10.93 -3.56 2.69
N VAL A 138 -11.91 -4.46 2.69
CA VAL A 138 -11.71 -5.91 2.87
C VAL A 138 -11.52 -6.53 1.50
N LEU A 139 -10.32 -7.03 1.24
CA LEU A 139 -10.00 -7.71 -0.03
C LEU A 139 -10.59 -9.12 -0.06
N GLN A 140 -11.10 -9.50 -1.22
CA GLN A 140 -11.55 -10.85 -1.55
C GLN A 140 -10.42 -11.68 -2.14
N LYS A 141 -10.43 -12.98 -1.85
CA LYS A 141 -9.50 -13.92 -2.49
C LYS A 141 -9.83 -14.03 -3.97
N THR A 142 -8.80 -14.10 -4.81
CA THR A 142 -9.00 -14.50 -6.21
C THR A 142 -9.34 -15.98 -6.25
N ALA A 143 -10.34 -16.35 -7.05
CA ALA A 143 -10.70 -17.74 -7.33
C ALA A 143 -9.54 -18.50 -8.00
#